data_AF-A0A946IM41-F1
#
_entry.id   AF-A0A946IM41-F1
#
_cell.length_a   1.000
_cell.length_b   1.000
_cell.length_c   1.000
_cell.angle_alpha   90.00
_cell.angle_beta   90.00
_cell.angle_gamma   90.00
#
_symmetry.space_group_name_H-M   'P 1'
#
loop_
_entity.id
_entity.type
_entity.pdbx_description
1 polymer ?
#
loop_
_entity_poly.entity_id
_entity_poly.type
_entity_poly.pdbx_seq_one_letter_code
_entity_poly.pdbx_strand_id
1 'polypeptide(L)'
;MNANDLVFYSDNIKDLFSQVINESKFSGPLFNTDSFVSLIKKDIFKVYGYFINNDLTAFSSEIHQEKVLYSYYVGFDKSLNKTFSIYPRILLETINNAIVLKMDKVVFGRTANEFKSNFGAKPIKSYVYIKVKNRYLSIIFNPILKRLTIKKWIKRSPFKNTQKTINKPT
;
A
#
# COMPACT_ATOMS: atom_id res chain seq x y z
N MET A 1 1.40 -14.07 11.72
CA MET A 1 2.62 -14.88 11.57
C MET A 1 3.57 -14.50 12.68
N ASN A 2 4.19 -15.48 13.34
CA ASN A 2 5.25 -15.25 14.31
C ASN A 2 6.64 -15.30 13.63
N ALA A 3 7.73 -15.17 14.40
CA ALA A 3 9.08 -15.19 13.85
C ALA A 3 9.45 -16.53 13.16
N ASN A 4 9.02 -17.67 13.71
CA ASN A 4 9.28 -18.98 13.12
C ASN A 4 8.52 -19.16 11.80
N ASP A 5 7.27 -18.71 11.74
CA ASP A 5 6.48 -18.72 10.50
C ASP A 5 7.17 -17.89 9.41
N LEU A 6 7.74 -16.72 9.75
CA LEU A 6 8.42 -15.86 8.79
C LEU A 6 9.71 -16.49 8.25
N VAL A 7 10.43 -17.25 9.08
CA VAL A 7 11.60 -18.02 8.64
C VAL A 7 11.14 -19.15 7.72
N PHE A 8 10.11 -19.89 8.11
CA PHE A 8 9.58 -21.02 7.34
C PHE A 8 9.05 -20.59 5.96
N TYR A 9 8.27 -19.51 5.90
CA TYR A 9 7.67 -19.00 4.66
C TYR A 9 8.52 -17.93 3.96
N SER A 10 9.79 -17.77 4.31
CA SER A 10 10.64 -16.67 3.81
C SER A 10 10.69 -16.61 2.29
N ASP A 11 10.86 -17.75 1.63
CA ASP A 11 10.95 -17.81 0.16
C ASP A 11 9.59 -17.58 -0.50
N ASN A 12 8.50 -18.14 0.04
CA ASN A 12 7.15 -17.84 -0.44
C ASN A 12 6.83 -16.34 -0.35
N ILE A 13 7.20 -15.69 0.75
CA ILE A 13 6.99 -14.25 0.96
C ILE A 13 7.79 -13.43 -0.06
N LYS A 14 9.04 -13.81 -0.36
CA LYS A 14 9.83 -13.16 -1.43
C LYS A 14 9.16 -13.33 -2.79
N ASP A 15 8.72 -14.53 -3.13
CA ASP A 15 8.09 -14.84 -4.41
C ASP A 15 6.78 -14.07 -4.59
N LEU A 16 5.91 -14.08 -3.58
CA LEU A 16 4.66 -13.32 -3.58
C LEU A 16 4.88 -11.81 -3.72
N PHE A 17 5.94 -11.28 -3.08
CA PHE A 17 6.31 -9.88 -3.23
C PHE A 17 6.86 -9.58 -4.62
N SER A 18 7.70 -10.47 -5.16
CA SER A 18 8.28 -10.37 -6.50
C SER A 18 7.20 -10.23 -7.57
N GLN A 19 6.11 -10.98 -7.44
CA GLN A 19 4.98 -10.91 -8.35
C GLN A 19 4.40 -9.50 -8.39
N VAL A 20 4.23 -8.84 -7.24
CA VAL A 20 3.70 -7.47 -7.16
C VAL A 20 4.67 -6.44 -7.78
N ILE A 21 5.97 -6.54 -7.51
CA ILE A 21 6.96 -5.55 -7.99
C ILE A 21 7.32 -5.69 -9.47
N ASN A 22 7.30 -6.91 -10.04
CA ASN A 22 7.73 -7.17 -11.42
C ASN A 22 6.87 -6.45 -12.48
N GLU A 23 5.65 -6.03 -12.13
CA GLU A 23 4.81 -5.21 -13.01
C GLU A 23 5.05 -3.70 -12.85
N SER A 24 5.73 -3.28 -11.79
CA SER A 24 6.09 -1.89 -11.62
C SER A 24 7.33 -1.58 -12.47
N LYS A 25 7.33 -0.46 -13.19
CA LYS A 25 8.53 0.07 -13.86
C LYS A 25 9.64 0.50 -12.87
N PHE A 26 9.49 0.15 -11.59
CA PHE A 26 10.31 0.58 -10.49
C PHE A 26 11.16 -0.60 -10.01
N SER A 27 12.48 -0.45 -10.08
CA SER A 27 13.42 -1.34 -9.40
C SER A 27 13.77 -0.71 -8.06
N GLY A 28 13.19 -1.23 -6.99
CA GLY A 28 13.51 -0.84 -5.61
C GLY A 28 14.71 -1.60 -5.06
N PRO A 29 15.15 -1.27 -3.83
CA PRO A 29 16.11 -2.11 -3.12
C PRO A 29 15.57 -3.54 -2.99
N LEU A 30 16.49 -4.51 -2.99
CA LEU A 30 16.15 -5.93 -2.84
C LEU A 30 15.33 -6.12 -1.57
N PHE A 31 14.21 -6.82 -1.73
CA PHE A 31 13.32 -7.14 -0.62
C PHE A 31 13.96 -8.20 0.27
N ASN A 32 14.32 -7.80 1.49
CA ASN A 32 14.95 -8.70 2.46
C ASN A 32 13.95 -9.08 3.56
N THR A 33 13.55 -10.36 3.57
CA THR A 33 12.66 -10.95 4.58
C THR A 33 13.29 -11.04 5.97
N ASP A 34 14.62 -11.06 6.10
CA ASP A 34 15.31 -11.04 7.40
C ASP A 34 14.97 -9.78 8.20
N SER A 35 14.67 -8.69 7.49
CA SER A 35 14.19 -7.44 8.09
C SER A 35 12.89 -7.66 8.86
N PHE A 36 12.01 -8.56 8.38
CA PHE A 36 10.73 -8.82 9.05
C PHE A 36 10.94 -9.58 10.35
N VAL A 37 11.85 -10.56 10.38
CA VAL A 37 12.19 -11.30 11.59
C VAL A 37 12.74 -10.36 12.66
N SER A 38 13.54 -9.37 12.26
CA SER A 38 14.06 -8.35 13.16
C SER A 38 12.97 -7.38 13.63
N LEU A 39 12.08 -6.97 12.74
CA LEU A 39 11.01 -6.02 13.03
C LEU A 39 9.88 -6.62 13.86
N ILE A 40 9.53 -7.90 13.68
CA ILE A 40 8.41 -8.53 14.39
C ILE A 40 8.70 -8.73 15.89
N LYS A 41 9.98 -8.67 16.29
CA LYS A 41 10.39 -8.57 17.69
C LYS A 41 9.98 -7.24 18.33
N LYS A 42 9.58 -6.25 17.53
CA LYS A 42 8.97 -5.01 17.99
C LYS A 42 7.45 -5.14 17.90
N ASP A 43 6.74 -4.75 18.94
CA ASP A 43 5.27 -4.83 18.99
C ASP A 43 4.57 -3.95 17.95
N ILE A 44 5.30 -2.98 17.38
CA ILE A 44 4.82 -2.07 16.36
C ILE A 44 4.69 -2.70 14.97
N PHE A 45 5.23 -3.90 14.72
CA PHE A 45 5.21 -4.52 13.39
C PHE A 45 4.43 -5.83 13.42
N LYS A 46 3.46 -5.97 12.51
CA LYS A 46 2.64 -7.17 12.37
C LYS A 46 2.69 -7.68 10.94
N VAL A 47 2.73 -9.01 10.79
CA VAL A 47 2.69 -9.69 9.49
C VAL A 47 1.58 -10.74 9.51
N TYR A 48 0.77 -10.73 8.45
CA TYR A 48 -0.37 -11.61 8.24
C TYR A 48 -0.14 -12.44 6.98
N GLY A 49 -0.42 -13.74 7.07
CA GLY A 49 -0.40 -14.66 5.94
C GLY A 49 -1.83 -15.09 5.61
N TYR A 50 -2.11 -15.25 4.32
CA TYR A 50 -3.42 -15.65 3.80
C TYR A 50 -3.27 -16.98 3.07
N PHE A 51 -4.11 -17.94 3.42
CA PHE A 51 -3.95 -19.33 3.00
C PHE A 51 -5.17 -19.82 2.22
N ILE A 52 -4.91 -20.56 1.14
CA ILE A 52 -5.93 -21.31 0.39
C ILE A 52 -5.42 -22.75 0.33
N ASN A 53 -6.22 -23.73 0.77
CA ASN A 53 -5.81 -25.14 0.84
C ASN A 53 -4.46 -25.38 1.53
N ASN A 54 -4.21 -24.62 2.61
CA ASN A 54 -2.95 -24.61 3.38
C ASN A 54 -1.72 -24.01 2.66
N ASP A 55 -1.86 -23.54 1.42
CA ASP A 55 -0.78 -22.85 0.71
C ASP A 55 -0.81 -21.35 1.00
N LEU A 56 0.35 -20.75 1.28
CA LEU A 56 0.48 -19.31 1.47
C LEU A 56 0.31 -18.60 0.12
N THR A 57 -0.84 -17.96 -0.08
CA THR A 57 -1.21 -17.30 -1.36
C THR A 57 -1.07 -15.79 -1.31
N ALA A 58 -0.99 -15.20 -0.12
CA ALA A 58 -0.67 -13.80 0.06
C ALA A 58 -0.11 -13.52 1.45
N PHE A 59 0.53 -12.37 1.59
CA PHE A 59 0.89 -11.79 2.88
C PHE A 59 0.69 -10.28 2.87
N SER A 60 0.50 -9.71 4.05
CA SER A 60 0.53 -8.27 4.27
C SER A 60 1.25 -7.94 5.56
N SER A 61 1.87 -6.77 5.63
CA SER A 61 2.48 -6.26 6.85
C SER A 61 2.04 -4.85 7.17
N GLU A 62 2.06 -4.54 8.46
CA GLU A 62 1.58 -3.30 9.02
C GLU A 62 2.58 -2.78 10.06
N ILE A 63 2.76 -1.46 10.06
CA ILE A 63 3.49 -0.74 11.12
C ILE A 63 2.48 0.10 11.91
N HIS A 64 2.48 -0.05 13.23
CA HIS A 64 1.59 0.65 14.15
C HIS A 64 2.41 1.71 14.89
N GLN A 65 2.08 2.98 14.69
CA GLN A 65 2.77 4.06 15.36
C GLN A 65 1.76 5.10 15.84
N GLU A 66 1.80 5.40 17.13
CA GLU A 66 0.83 6.28 17.80
C GLU A 66 -0.62 5.82 17.52
N LYS A 67 -1.42 6.66 16.86
CA LYS A 67 -2.80 6.36 16.43
C LYS A 67 -2.91 6.17 14.91
N VAL A 68 -1.82 5.78 14.27
CA VAL A 68 -1.76 5.58 12.82
C VAL A 68 -1.28 4.17 12.50
N LEU A 69 -2.06 3.50 11.65
CA LEU A 69 -1.70 2.21 11.07
C LEU A 69 -1.18 2.45 9.64
N TYR A 70 0.05 2.02 9.38
CA TYR A 70 0.68 2.08 8.06
C TYR A 70 0.65 0.69 7.42
N SER A 71 -0.02 0.58 6.28
CA SER A 71 0.15 -0.58 5.41
C SER A 71 1.56 -0.51 4.79
N TYR A 72 2.35 -1.56 4.96
CA TYR A 72 3.77 -1.53 4.63
C TYR A 72 4.12 -2.37 3.40
N TYR A 73 4.35 -3.67 3.56
CA TYR A 73 4.59 -4.58 2.44
C TYR A 73 3.38 -5.48 2.21
N VAL A 74 3.17 -5.82 0.93
CA VAL A 74 2.11 -6.75 0.52
C VAL A 74 2.61 -7.55 -0.67
N GLY A 75 2.33 -8.85 -0.67
CA GLY A 75 2.58 -9.75 -1.79
C GLY A 75 1.43 -10.73 -1.91
N PHE A 76 1.07 -11.10 -3.12
CA PHE A 76 -0.02 -12.02 -3.38
C PHE A 76 0.13 -12.68 -4.74
N ASP A 77 -0.40 -13.90 -4.84
CA ASP A 77 -0.49 -14.61 -6.10
C ASP A 77 -1.48 -13.90 -7.03
N LYS A 78 -0.96 -13.44 -8.17
CA LYS A 78 -1.75 -12.67 -9.13
C LYS A 78 -2.75 -13.51 -9.89
N SER A 79 -2.42 -14.77 -10.18
CA SER A 79 -3.32 -15.69 -10.86
C SER A 79 -4.58 -15.92 -10.02
N LEU A 80 -4.41 -15.96 -8.69
CA LEU A 80 -5.47 -16.18 -7.74
C LEU A 80 -6.22 -14.89 -7.38
N ASN A 81 -5.57 -13.73 -7.44
CA ASN A 81 -6.18 -12.45 -7.07
C ASN A 81 -7.46 -12.12 -7.87
N LYS A 82 -7.51 -12.47 -9.16
CA LYS A 82 -8.70 -12.23 -9.99
C LYS A 82 -9.89 -13.06 -9.54
N THR A 83 -9.65 -14.30 -9.12
CA THR A 83 -10.69 -15.25 -8.70
C THR A 83 -11.13 -14.99 -7.27
N PHE A 84 -10.18 -14.77 -6.36
CA PHE A 84 -10.43 -14.71 -4.92
C PHE A 84 -10.44 -13.28 -4.34
N SER A 85 -10.22 -12.24 -5.16
CA SER A 85 -10.27 -10.85 -4.70
C SER A 85 -9.31 -10.58 -3.53
N ILE A 86 -8.10 -11.14 -3.61
CA ILE A 86 -7.11 -11.16 -2.53
C ILE A 86 -6.69 -9.76 -2.10
N TYR A 87 -6.28 -8.90 -3.02
CA TYR A 87 -5.86 -7.54 -2.72
C TYR A 87 -6.97 -6.69 -2.08
N PRO A 88 -8.21 -6.64 -2.61
CA PRO A 88 -9.33 -6.01 -1.91
C PRO A 88 -9.55 -6.56 -0.50
N ARG A 89 -9.43 -7.88 -0.31
CA ARG A 89 -9.54 -8.51 1.03
C ARG A 89 -8.46 -7.99 1.98
N ILE A 90 -7.21 -7.92 1.53
CA ILE A 90 -6.09 -7.38 2.34
C ILE A 90 -6.39 -5.93 2.79
N LEU A 91 -6.89 -5.08 1.90
CA LEU A 91 -7.24 -3.70 2.27
C LEU A 91 -8.34 -3.63 3.33
N LEU A 92 -9.36 -4.49 3.21
CA LEU A 92 -10.44 -4.59 4.20
C LEU A 92 -9.95 -5.08 5.56
N GLU A 93 -9.10 -6.12 5.57
CA GLU A 93 -8.50 -6.62 6.81
C GLU A 93 -7.65 -5.55 7.50
N THR A 94 -6.86 -4.78 6.74
CA THR A 94 -6.11 -3.65 7.30
C THR A 94 -7.02 -2.57 7.90
N ILE A 95 -8.19 -2.30 7.31
CA ILE A 95 -9.19 -1.39 7.89
C ILE A 95 -9.77 -1.98 9.17
N ASN A 96 -10.12 -3.27 9.14
CA ASN A 96 -10.67 -3.98 10.29
C ASN A 96 -9.68 -3.96 11.47
N ASN A 97 -8.40 -4.25 11.21
CA ASN A 97 -7.32 -4.17 12.18
C ASN A 97 -7.24 -2.76 12.81
N ALA A 98 -7.30 -1.71 12.00
CA ALA A 98 -7.28 -0.33 12.48
C ALA A 98 -8.48 -0.01 13.39
N ILE A 99 -9.68 -0.52 13.05
CA ILE A 99 -10.89 -0.34 13.85
C ILE A 99 -10.75 -1.06 15.19
N VAL A 100 -10.37 -2.35 15.17
CA VAL A 100 -10.17 -3.17 16.39
C VAL A 100 -9.14 -2.54 17.33
N LEU A 101 -8.04 -2.02 16.77
CA LEU A 101 -6.98 -1.36 17.51
C LEU A 101 -7.29 0.10 17.89
N LYS A 102 -8.47 0.61 17.52
CA LYS A 102 -8.90 2.00 17.77
C LYS A 102 -7.87 3.03 17.28
N MET A 103 -7.43 2.84 16.03
CA MET A 103 -6.54 3.75 15.31
C MET A 103 -7.35 4.86 14.65
N ASP A 104 -6.80 6.06 14.59
CA ASP A 104 -7.47 7.23 14.01
C ASP A 104 -7.32 7.28 12.48
N LYS A 105 -6.29 6.61 11.95
CA LYS A 105 -5.92 6.70 10.53
C LYS A 105 -5.27 5.43 10.01
N VAL A 106 -5.61 5.08 8.78
CA VAL A 106 -4.90 4.09 7.95
C VAL A 106 -4.18 4.80 6.81
N VAL A 107 -2.89 4.51 6.65
CA VAL A 107 -2.07 4.99 5.52
C VAL A 107 -1.77 3.81 4.60
N PHE A 108 -2.47 3.74 3.47
CA PHE A 108 -2.32 2.67 2.49
C PHE A 108 -1.11 2.82 1.54
N GLY A 109 -0.32 3.88 1.67
CA GLY A 109 0.79 4.17 0.75
C GLY A 109 0.36 4.84 -0.56
N ARG A 110 1.31 4.98 -1.49
CA ARG A 110 1.25 5.97 -2.60
C ARG A 110 0.68 5.46 -3.93
N THR A 111 0.62 4.14 -4.13
CA THR A 111 0.21 3.50 -5.39
C THR A 111 -1.29 3.15 -5.39
N ALA A 112 -1.83 2.73 -6.53
CA ALA A 112 -3.20 2.21 -6.66
C ALA A 112 -4.30 3.13 -6.06
N ASN A 113 -4.18 4.44 -6.27
CA ASN A 113 -5.07 5.45 -5.67
C ASN A 113 -6.55 5.24 -6.01
N GLU A 114 -6.87 4.91 -7.27
CA GLU A 114 -8.24 4.63 -7.70
C GLU A 114 -8.83 3.46 -6.92
N PHE A 115 -8.08 2.36 -6.81
CA PHE A 115 -8.52 1.17 -6.10
C PHE A 115 -8.75 1.43 -4.61
N LYS A 116 -7.83 2.14 -3.94
CA LYS A 116 -7.96 2.50 -2.52
C LYS A 116 -9.12 3.46 -2.27
N SER A 117 -9.43 4.34 -3.23
CA SER A 117 -10.56 5.25 -3.11
C SER A 117 -11.92 4.54 -3.08
N ASN A 118 -12.01 3.31 -3.61
CA ASN A 118 -13.21 2.46 -3.47
C ASN A 118 -13.52 2.13 -2.00
N PHE A 119 -12.54 2.15 -1.11
CA PHE A 119 -12.71 1.90 0.33
C PHE A 119 -12.81 3.20 1.15
N GLY A 120 -12.98 4.36 0.49
CA GLY A 120 -13.11 5.65 1.14
C GLY A 120 -11.78 6.36 1.43
N ALA A 121 -10.65 5.83 0.93
CA ALA A 121 -9.36 6.48 1.09
C ALA A 121 -9.34 7.85 0.41
N LYS A 122 -8.89 8.87 1.16
CA LYS A 122 -8.74 10.24 0.65
C LYS A 122 -7.30 10.45 0.21
N PRO A 123 -7.04 10.88 -1.04
CA PRO A 123 -5.68 11.11 -1.51
C PRO A 123 -5.06 12.33 -0.83
N ILE A 124 -3.81 12.21 -0.41
CA ILE A 124 -2.99 13.31 0.11
C ILE A 124 -1.93 13.65 -0.93
N LYS A 125 -1.83 14.92 -1.32
CA LYS A 125 -0.83 15.37 -2.29
C LYS A 125 0.57 15.18 -1.71
N SER A 126 1.42 14.51 -2.46
CA SER A 126 2.85 14.38 -2.15
C SER A 126 3.65 15.33 -3.03
N TYR A 127 4.71 15.90 -2.46
CA TYR A 127 5.61 16.82 -3.17
C TYR A 127 6.98 16.15 -3.34
N VAL A 128 7.57 16.30 -4.52
CA VAL A 128 8.94 15.86 -4.79
C VAL A 128 9.77 17.12 -5.00
N TYR A 129 10.81 17.28 -4.19
CA TYR A 129 11.75 18.39 -4.30
C TYR A 129 13.05 17.90 -4.94
N ILE A 130 13.48 18.56 -6.01
CA ILE A 130 14.70 18.23 -6.74
C ILE A 130 15.58 19.47 -6.74
N LYS A 131 16.76 19.36 -6.13
CA LYS A 131 17.78 20.42 -6.12
C LYS A 131 19.01 19.95 -6.88
N VAL A 132 19.33 20.62 -7.97
CA VAL A 132 20.56 20.40 -8.73
C VAL A 132 21.57 21.46 -8.33
N LYS A 133 22.71 21.06 -7.76
CA LYS A 133 23.73 22.02 -7.27
C LYS A 133 24.41 22.79 -8.41
N ASN A 134 24.64 22.15 -9.56
CA ASN A 134 25.30 22.77 -10.70
C ASN A 134 24.31 23.61 -11.53
N ARG A 135 24.65 24.88 -11.76
CA ARG A 135 23.83 25.85 -12.51
C ARG A 135 23.51 25.39 -13.93
N TYR A 136 24.49 24.83 -14.66
CA TYR A 136 24.30 24.38 -16.04
C TYR A 136 23.36 23.17 -16.12
N LEU A 137 23.57 22.19 -15.23
CA LEU A 137 22.69 21.03 -15.13
C LEU A 137 21.26 21.45 -14.74
N SER A 138 21.11 22.41 -13.82
CA SER A 138 19.78 22.92 -13.43
C SER A 138 18.99 23.47 -14.61
N ILE A 139 19.66 24.11 -15.59
CA ILE A 139 19.01 24.64 -16.79
C ILE A 139 18.56 23.49 -17.71
N ILE A 140 19.39 22.46 -17.88
CA ILE A 140 19.10 21.28 -18.71
C ILE A 140 17.97 20.42 -18.11
N PHE A 141 17.93 20.25 -16.78
CA PHE A 141 16.93 19.42 -16.11
C PHE A 141 15.55 20.07 -16.05
N ASN A 142 15.45 21.39 -16.00
CA ASN A 142 14.17 22.09 -15.89
C ASN A 142 13.13 21.71 -16.98
N PRO A 143 13.46 21.69 -18.29
CA PRO A 143 12.50 21.24 -19.31
C PRO A 143 12.14 19.76 -19.20
N ILE A 144 13.05 18.90 -18.74
CA ILE A 144 12.79 17.47 -18.54
C ILE A 144 11.78 17.29 -17.41
N LEU A 145 11.97 17.98 -16.28
CA LEU A 145 11.07 17.92 -15.13
C LEU A 145 9.66 18.41 -15.48
N LYS A 146 9.54 19.47 -16.29
CA LYS A 146 8.23 19.97 -16.76
C LYS A 146 7.49 18.99 -17.68
N ARG A 147 8.19 18.08 -18.34
CA ARG A 147 7.59 17.03 -19.19
C ARG A 147 7.11 15.81 -18.40
N LEU A 148 7.48 15.68 -17.12
CA LEU A 148 6.98 14.61 -16.27
C LEU A 148 5.50 14.83 -16.00
N THR A 149 4.66 14.01 -16.62
CA THR A 149 3.22 14.04 -16.41
C THR A 149 2.81 12.94 -15.45
N ILE A 150 2.03 13.31 -14.43
CA ILE A 150 1.45 12.35 -13.50
C ILE A 150 0.20 11.77 -14.16
N LYS A 151 0.11 10.43 -14.23
CA LYS A 151 -1.07 9.75 -14.76
C LYS A 151 -2.31 10.19 -13.98
N LYS A 152 -3.29 10.75 -14.72
CA LYS A 152 -4.61 11.06 -14.15
C LYS A 152 -5.28 9.76 -13.73
N TRP A 153 -5.94 9.77 -12.58
CA TRP A 153 -6.71 8.64 -12.06
C TRP A 153 -8.05 9.17 -11.55
N ILE A 154 -9.06 8.30 -11.54
CA ILE A 154 -10.43 8.68 -11.17
C ILE A 154 -10.63 8.38 -9.69
N LYS A 155 -11.06 9.38 -8.92
CA LYS A 155 -11.44 9.19 -7.52
C LYS A 155 -12.83 8.56 -7.45
N ARG A 156 -12.93 7.43 -6.75
CA ARG A 156 -14.18 6.74 -6.44
C ARG A 156 -14.60 7.02 -5.00
N SER A 157 -15.85 6.72 -4.67
CA SER A 157 -16.41 6.84 -3.32
C SER A 157 -17.36 5.67 -3.06
N PRO A 158 -17.19 4.91 -1.96
CA PRO A 158 -18.16 3.89 -1.55
C PRO A 158 -19.42 4.49 -0.91
N PHE A 159 -19.33 5.73 -0.43
CA PHE A 159 -20.42 6.39 0.27
C PHE A 159 -21.37 7.02 -0.73
N LYS A 160 -22.68 6.86 -0.49
CA LYS A 160 -23.73 7.57 -1.25
C LYS A 160 -23.45 9.07 -1.17
N ASN A 161 -23.52 9.77 -2.30
CA ASN A 161 -23.46 11.23 -2.30
C ASN A 161 -24.70 11.77 -1.60
N THR A 162 -24.58 12.16 -0.32
CA THR A 162 -25.60 12.95 0.36
C THR A 162 -25.47 14.42 -0.04
N GLN A 163 -25.60 14.73 -1.33
CA GLN A 163 -26.09 16.06 -1.70
C GLN A 163 -27.61 15.98 -1.63
N LYS A 164 -28.15 16.16 -0.42
CA LYS A 164 -29.55 16.59 -0.28
C LYS A 164 -29.66 17.88 -1.09
N THR A 165 -30.55 17.88 -2.07
CA THR A 165 -31.21 19.07 -2.58
C THR A 165 -31.64 19.93 -1.41
N ILE A 166 -30.81 20.91 -1.03
CA ILE A 166 -31.31 22.10 -0.35
C ILE A 166 -31.94 22.92 -1.46
N ASN A 167 -33.14 22.52 -1.88
CA ASN A 167 -34.11 23.48 -2.37
C ASN A 167 -34.28 24.45 -1.21
N LYS A 168 -33.74 25.65 -1.34
CA LYS A 168 -33.98 26.74 -0.42
C LYS A 168 -35.28 27.41 -0.90
N PRO A 169 -36.41 27.28 -0.19
CA PRO A 169 -37.53 28.20 -0.38
C PRO A 169 -37.23 29.47 0.42
N THR A 170 -37.16 30.59 -0.29
CA THR A 170 -37.64 31.95 0.03
C THR A 170 -37.00 32.89 -0.96
#